data_AF-A0A251U5E7-F1
#
_entry.id   AF-A0A251U5E7-F1
#
_cell.length_a   1.000
_cell.length_b   1.000
_cell.length_c   1.000
_cell.angle_alpha   90.00
_cell.angle_beta   90.00
_cell.angle_gamma   90.00
#
_symmetry.space_group_name_H-M   'P 1'
#
loop_
_entity.id
_entity.type
_entity.pdbx_description
1 polymer ?
#
loop_
_entity_poly.entity_id
_entity_poly.type
_entity_poly.pdbx_seq_one_letter_code
_entity_poly.pdbx_strand_id
1 'polypeptide(L)'
;MGGKGGQIYIVSDPSDGDPENPQPGTLRHAVIQSEPLWIIFAHDMHINLKTELIVSSTKTIDGRGAMVHITGKGCIAIEHVENIIIHGLYIHDCEPSGKSDGDGLAIKGIRNLWIDHCSFARCMDGLVDITEGSTAVTVTNSYFTEHNKVMLLLKVQVI
;
A
#
# COMPACT_ATOMS: atom_id res chain seq x y z
N MET A 1 -11.74 9.45 -7.08
CA MET A 1 -11.16 8.29 -6.38
C MET A 1 -9.65 8.37 -6.50
N GLY A 2 -8.93 7.87 -5.48
CA GLY A 2 -7.49 8.07 -5.36
C GLY A 2 -7.15 9.55 -5.21
N GLY A 3 -5.97 9.93 -5.68
CA GLY A 3 -5.48 11.31 -5.72
C GLY A 3 -5.92 12.13 -6.93
N LYS A 4 -6.94 11.69 -7.69
CA LYS A 4 -7.39 12.42 -8.89
C LYS A 4 -7.77 13.86 -8.54
N GLY A 5 -7.20 14.82 -9.28
CA GLY A 5 -7.41 16.26 -9.05
C GLY A 5 -6.52 16.86 -7.96
N GLY A 6 -5.79 16.02 -7.24
CA GLY A 6 -4.73 16.42 -6.32
C GLY A 6 -3.41 16.72 -7.03
N GLN A 7 -2.40 17.09 -6.25
CA GLN A 7 -1.06 17.34 -6.76
C GLN A 7 -0.33 16.03 -7.08
N ILE A 8 0.60 16.09 -8.02
CA ILE A 8 1.54 15.00 -8.26
C ILE A 8 2.65 15.10 -7.22
N TYR A 9 2.89 14.01 -6.49
CA TYR A 9 4.03 13.87 -5.61
C TYR A 9 5.01 12.88 -6.22
N ILE A 10 6.26 13.29 -6.40
CA ILE A 10 7.31 12.43 -6.96
C ILE A 10 8.15 11.89 -5.81
N VAL A 11 8.09 10.58 -5.59
CA VAL A 11 9.04 9.89 -4.72
C VAL A 11 10.37 9.84 -5.45
N SER A 12 11.39 10.44 -4.85
CA SER A 12 12.77 10.49 -5.37
C SER A 12 13.78 9.86 -4.42
N ASP A 13 13.37 9.56 -3.19
CA ASP A 13 14.19 8.90 -2.19
C ASP A 13 13.53 7.58 -1.76
N PRO A 14 14.16 6.42 -2.03
CA PRO A 14 13.62 5.12 -1.62
C PRO A 14 13.86 4.81 -0.14
N SER A 15 14.54 5.68 0.61
CA SER A 15 14.85 5.45 2.02
C SER A 15 13.60 5.51 2.90
N ASP A 16 13.61 4.69 3.95
CA ASP A 16 12.63 4.74 5.04
C ASP A 16 13.35 5.10 6.36
N GLY A 17 13.88 6.33 6.40
CA GLY A 17 14.78 6.84 7.44
C GLY A 17 14.18 6.83 8.85
N ASP A 18 13.61 7.96 9.29
CA ASP A 18 12.90 8.07 10.56
C ASP A 18 11.39 7.93 10.29
N PRO A 19 10.75 6.82 10.70
CA PRO A 19 9.31 6.63 10.48
C PRO A 19 8.43 7.68 11.17
N GLU A 20 8.91 8.28 12.26
CA GLU A 20 8.17 9.30 13.02
C GLU A 20 8.27 10.67 12.35
N ASN A 21 9.38 10.95 11.65
CA ASN A 21 9.64 12.20 10.97
C ASN A 21 10.05 11.95 9.51
N PRO A 22 9.12 11.45 8.66
CA PRO A 22 9.45 11.08 7.30
C PRO A 22 9.83 12.30 6.47
N GLN A 23 10.89 12.18 5.67
CA GLN A 23 11.44 13.30 4.91
C GLN A 23 10.69 13.50 3.58
N PRO A 24 10.45 14.75 3.14
CA PRO A 24 9.97 15.03 1.80
C PRO A 24 10.83 14.34 0.73
N GLY A 25 10.19 13.84 -0.32
CA GLY A 25 10.80 12.98 -1.34
C GLY A 25 10.68 11.48 -1.07
N THR A 26 10.36 11.06 0.16
CA THR A 26 10.11 9.64 0.51
C THR A 26 8.65 9.24 0.28
N LEU A 27 8.41 7.93 0.11
CA LEU A 27 7.04 7.38 0.03
C LEU A 27 6.29 7.57 1.35
N ARG A 28 6.93 7.35 2.51
CA ARG A 28 6.30 7.52 3.83
C ARG A 28 5.79 8.94 4.03
N HIS A 29 6.57 9.94 3.65
CA HIS A 29 6.10 11.32 3.72
C HIS A 29 4.90 11.53 2.80
N ALA A 30 4.91 11.00 1.57
CA ALA A 30 3.84 11.18 0.60
C ALA A 30 2.48 10.64 1.07
N VAL A 31 2.46 9.42 1.61
CA VAL A 31 1.19 8.71 1.92
C VAL A 31 0.46 9.25 3.14
N ILE A 32 1.15 9.97 4.03
CA ILE A 32 0.56 10.56 5.25
C ILE A 32 0.01 11.98 5.05
N GLN A 33 0.25 12.60 3.89
CA GLN A 33 -0.22 13.97 3.66
C GLN A 33 -1.75 14.04 3.73
N SER A 34 -2.30 15.14 4.26
CA SER A 34 -3.75 15.35 4.34
C SER A 34 -4.38 15.52 2.97
N GLU A 35 -3.68 16.20 2.06
CA GLU A 35 -4.21 16.54 0.75
C GLU A 35 -4.30 15.33 -0.19
N PRO A 36 -5.22 15.36 -1.19
CA PRO A 36 -5.23 14.34 -2.23
C PRO A 36 -3.92 14.36 -3.02
N LEU A 37 -3.29 13.19 -3.20
CA LEU A 37 -2.03 13.09 -3.93
C LEU A 37 -2.01 11.92 -4.93
N TRP A 38 -1.51 12.22 -6.12
CA TRP A 38 -1.10 11.21 -7.10
C TRP A 38 0.41 10.99 -6.97
N ILE A 39 0.79 9.90 -6.33
CA ILE A 39 2.16 9.57 -5.97
C ILE A 39 2.77 8.72 -7.09
N ILE A 40 3.86 9.20 -7.68
CA ILE A 40 4.64 8.51 -8.71
C ILE A 40 6.10 8.38 -8.27
N PHE A 41 6.89 7.61 -9.01
CA PHE A 41 8.28 7.32 -8.68
C PHE A 41 9.23 7.82 -9.75
N ALA A 42 10.33 8.46 -9.35
CA ALA A 42 11.30 9.07 -10.25
C ALA A 42 12.13 8.05 -11.06
N HIS A 43 12.32 6.85 -10.51
CA HIS A 43 13.10 5.75 -11.08
C HIS A 43 12.73 4.45 -10.37
N ASP A 44 13.33 3.33 -10.77
CA ASP A 44 13.18 2.04 -10.09
C ASP A 44 13.62 2.15 -8.62
N MET A 45 12.86 1.54 -7.71
CA MET A 45 13.09 1.65 -6.28
C MET A 45 12.89 0.33 -5.57
N HIS A 46 13.73 0.10 -4.56
CA HIS A 46 13.50 -0.92 -3.55
C HIS A 46 13.36 -0.22 -2.20
N ILE A 47 12.13 -0.12 -1.71
CA ILE A 47 11.77 0.57 -0.48
C ILE A 47 11.59 -0.49 0.60
N ASN A 48 12.64 -0.67 1.40
CA ASN A 48 12.65 -1.57 2.54
C ASN A 48 12.16 -0.82 3.80
N LEU A 49 10.93 -1.10 4.20
CA LEU A 49 10.24 -0.40 5.28
C LEU A 49 10.76 -0.83 6.65
N LYS A 50 10.89 0.13 7.57
CA LYS A 50 11.27 -0.11 8.97
C LYS A 50 10.09 -0.47 9.86
N THR A 51 8.89 -0.07 9.46
CA THR A 51 7.60 -0.39 10.09
C THR A 51 6.49 -0.17 9.08
N GLU A 52 5.26 -0.59 9.41
CA GLU A 52 4.09 -0.42 8.55
C GLU A 52 3.95 1.01 7.99
N LEU A 53 3.65 1.09 6.71
CA LEU A 53 3.40 2.31 5.95
C LEU A 53 1.92 2.64 6.02
N ILE A 54 1.56 3.55 6.93
CA ILE A 54 0.17 3.98 7.16
C ILE A 54 -0.26 4.95 6.05
N VAL A 55 -1.30 4.60 5.31
CA VAL A 55 -1.79 5.40 4.16
C VAL A 55 -3.04 6.19 4.55
N SER A 56 -3.01 7.51 4.35
CA SER A 56 -4.16 8.39 4.55
C SER A 56 -5.13 8.36 3.37
N SER A 57 -6.36 8.87 3.55
CA SER A 57 -7.39 8.93 2.50
C SER A 57 -6.93 9.66 1.23
N THR A 58 -7.61 9.39 0.11
CA THR A 58 -7.45 10.09 -1.18
C THR A 58 -6.03 10.04 -1.77
N LYS A 59 -5.47 8.85 -1.84
CA LYS A 59 -4.12 8.61 -2.40
C LYS A 59 -4.19 7.70 -3.61
N THR A 60 -3.41 8.03 -4.63
CA THR A 60 -3.02 7.07 -5.67
C THR A 60 -1.54 6.80 -5.49
N ILE A 61 -1.15 5.52 -5.33
CA ILE A 61 0.25 5.08 -5.40
C ILE A 61 0.41 4.37 -6.74
N ASP A 62 1.15 4.99 -7.66
CA ASP A 62 1.22 4.59 -9.06
C ASP A 62 2.67 4.26 -9.46
N GLY A 63 2.97 2.97 -9.54
CA GLY A 63 4.26 2.43 -9.94
C GLY A 63 4.53 2.46 -11.44
N ARG A 64 3.63 2.97 -12.30
CA ARG A 64 3.88 2.94 -13.75
C ARG A 64 5.14 3.73 -14.11
N GLY A 65 5.94 3.15 -15.01
CA GLY A 65 7.19 3.74 -15.48
C GLY A 65 8.40 3.46 -14.58
N ALA A 66 8.22 2.76 -13.46
CA ALA A 66 9.30 2.33 -12.57
C ALA A 66 9.02 0.94 -11.99
N MET A 67 10.07 0.15 -11.74
CA MET A 67 9.96 -1.09 -10.99
C MET A 67 10.09 -0.77 -9.49
N VAL A 68 8.97 -0.79 -8.78
CA VAL A 68 8.90 -0.38 -7.36
C VAL A 68 8.60 -1.58 -6.48
N HIS A 69 9.60 -1.97 -5.69
CA HIS A 69 9.51 -3.02 -4.69
C HIS A 69 9.26 -2.43 -3.30
N ILE A 70 8.23 -2.93 -2.61
CA ILE A 70 7.91 -2.63 -1.22
C ILE A 70 8.13 -3.89 -0.40
N THR A 71 9.03 -3.83 0.57
CA THR A 71 9.45 -4.98 1.38
C THR A 71 9.67 -4.58 2.83
N GLY A 72 10.03 -5.54 3.68
CA GLY A 72 10.46 -5.29 5.04
C GLY A 72 9.31 -5.30 6.04
N LYS A 73 9.37 -4.44 7.04
CA LYS A 73 8.54 -4.53 8.24
C LYS A 73 7.15 -3.94 8.04
N GLY A 74 6.12 -4.74 8.23
CA GLY A 74 4.70 -4.38 8.24
C GLY A 74 4.06 -4.07 6.88
N CYS A 75 4.87 -3.75 5.87
CA CYS A 75 4.44 -3.33 4.53
C CYS A 75 3.35 -2.24 4.57
N ILE A 76 2.21 -2.39 3.89
CA ILE A 76 1.24 -1.28 3.73
C ILE A 76 0.00 -1.51 4.60
N ALA A 77 -0.33 -0.50 5.42
CA ALA A 77 -1.52 -0.49 6.27
C ALA A 77 -2.52 0.58 5.81
N ILE A 78 -3.76 0.17 5.57
CA ILE A 78 -4.90 1.01 5.19
C ILE A 78 -6.01 0.81 6.20
N GLU A 79 -6.16 1.73 7.14
CA GLU A 79 -7.11 1.59 8.25
C GLU A 79 -8.06 2.78 8.34
N HIS A 80 -9.37 2.52 8.27
CA HIS A 80 -10.45 3.50 8.45
C HIS A 80 -10.37 4.76 7.58
N VAL A 81 -9.89 4.60 6.35
CA VAL A 81 -9.75 5.66 5.34
C VAL A 81 -10.64 5.39 4.13
N GLU A 82 -10.62 6.29 3.15
CA GLU A 82 -11.39 6.12 1.91
C GLU A 82 -10.66 6.61 0.66
N ASN A 83 -11.11 6.10 -0.50
CA ASN A 83 -10.71 6.53 -1.83
C ASN A 83 -9.22 6.34 -2.13
N ILE A 84 -8.73 5.10 -2.11
CA ILE A 84 -7.33 4.77 -2.39
C ILE A 84 -7.20 3.96 -3.69
N ILE A 85 -6.12 4.22 -4.44
CA ILE A 85 -5.69 3.40 -5.57
C ILE A 85 -4.25 2.95 -5.32
N ILE A 86 -4.00 1.64 -5.41
CA ILE A 86 -2.65 1.05 -5.42
C ILE A 86 -2.47 0.38 -6.78
N HIS A 87 -1.46 0.82 -7.53
CA HIS A 87 -1.27 0.34 -8.88
C HIS A 87 0.20 0.10 -9.22
N GLY A 88 0.50 -1.05 -9.83
CA GLY A 88 1.82 -1.32 -10.42
C GLY A 88 2.97 -1.53 -9.44
N LEU A 89 2.70 -2.02 -8.22
CA LEU A 89 3.72 -2.26 -7.20
C LEU A 89 4.08 -3.74 -7.08
N TYR A 90 5.33 -4.02 -6.70
CA TYR A 90 5.79 -5.34 -6.28
C TYR A 90 5.87 -5.36 -4.75
N ILE A 91 5.01 -6.10 -4.08
CA ILE A 91 4.91 -6.14 -2.61
C ILE A 91 5.24 -7.55 -2.15
N HIS A 92 6.37 -7.73 -1.46
CA HIS A 92 6.83 -9.07 -1.09
C HIS A 92 7.79 -9.07 0.09
N ASP A 93 8.06 -10.26 0.63
CA ASP A 93 9.00 -10.45 1.74
C ASP A 93 8.67 -9.51 2.92
N CYS A 94 7.36 -9.36 3.22
CA CYS A 94 6.84 -8.56 4.31
C CYS A 94 6.93 -9.32 5.64
N GLU A 95 7.49 -8.68 6.65
CA GLU A 95 7.73 -9.24 7.98
C GLU A 95 6.82 -8.57 9.04
N PRO A 96 6.50 -9.25 10.15
CA PRO A 96 5.74 -8.66 11.24
C PRO A 96 6.44 -7.42 11.84
N SER A 97 5.65 -6.44 12.24
CA SER A 97 6.14 -5.21 12.88
C SER A 97 5.03 -4.53 13.64
N GLY A 98 5.30 -4.01 14.84
CA GLY A 98 4.31 -3.22 15.57
C GLY A 98 2.98 -3.96 15.73
N LYS A 99 1.96 -3.53 14.97
CA LYS A 99 0.61 -4.12 14.94
C LYS A 99 0.31 -4.94 13.68
N SER A 100 1.23 -4.97 12.72
CA SER A 100 1.13 -5.78 11.50
C SER A 100 1.63 -7.21 11.75
N ASP A 101 0.83 -8.18 11.31
CA ASP A 101 1.17 -9.61 11.30
C ASP A 101 2.14 -9.97 10.15
N GLY A 102 2.55 -8.98 9.35
CA GLY A 102 3.44 -9.16 8.20
C GLY A 102 2.68 -9.40 6.90
N ASP A 103 1.51 -8.77 6.76
CA ASP A 103 0.73 -8.80 5.53
C ASP A 103 1.39 -7.94 4.43
N GLY A 104 1.16 -8.28 3.16
CA GLY A 104 1.49 -7.38 2.05
C GLY A 104 0.67 -6.08 2.11
N LEU A 105 -0.67 -6.24 2.15
CA LEU A 105 -1.63 -5.17 2.42
C LEU A 105 -2.54 -5.57 3.60
N ALA A 106 -2.45 -4.83 4.70
CA ALA A 106 -3.40 -4.93 5.81
C ALA A 106 -4.48 -3.85 5.65
N ILE A 107 -5.71 -4.24 5.32
CA ILE A 107 -6.81 -3.34 4.96
C ILE A 107 -7.99 -3.51 5.93
N LYS A 108 -8.34 -2.45 6.65
CA LYS A 108 -9.39 -2.45 7.68
C LYS A 108 -10.35 -1.27 7.50
N GLY A 109 -11.65 -1.55 7.45
CA GLY A 109 -12.69 -0.51 7.37
C GLY A 109 -12.55 0.48 6.21
N ILE A 110 -11.99 0.05 5.08
CA ILE A 110 -11.82 0.90 3.89
C ILE A 110 -13.14 1.09 3.14
N ARG A 111 -13.33 2.27 2.55
CA ARG A 111 -14.36 2.49 1.53
C ARG A 111 -13.69 2.94 0.23
N ASN A 112 -14.06 2.32 -0.90
CA ASN A 112 -13.55 2.68 -2.23
C ASN A 112 -12.04 2.47 -2.36
N LEU A 113 -11.63 1.22 -2.56
CA LEU A 113 -10.24 0.83 -2.82
C LEU A 113 -10.12 0.10 -4.16
N TRP A 114 -9.13 0.48 -4.95
CA TRP A 114 -8.77 -0.24 -6.16
C TRP A 114 -7.30 -0.67 -6.10
N ILE A 115 -7.07 -1.98 -6.15
CA ILE A 115 -5.74 -2.61 -6.23
C ILE A 115 -5.63 -3.19 -7.64
N ASP A 116 -4.67 -2.72 -8.42
CA ASP A 116 -4.58 -3.05 -9.84
C ASP A 116 -3.15 -3.27 -10.34
N HIS A 117 -2.91 -4.32 -11.12
CA HIS A 117 -1.59 -4.62 -11.70
C HIS A 117 -0.47 -4.71 -10.66
N CYS A 118 -0.77 -5.15 -9.43
CA CYS A 118 0.23 -5.37 -8.40
C CYS A 118 0.72 -6.83 -8.41
N SER A 119 1.96 -7.05 -7.98
CA SER A 119 2.53 -8.38 -7.78
C SER A 119 2.76 -8.63 -6.29
N PHE A 120 2.32 -9.78 -5.78
CA PHE A 120 2.41 -10.13 -4.37
C PHE A 120 3.06 -11.50 -4.16
N ALA A 121 3.99 -11.62 -3.22
CA ALA A 121 4.64 -12.89 -2.91
C ALA A 121 5.29 -12.94 -1.52
N ARG A 122 5.43 -14.14 -0.94
CA ARG A 122 6.31 -14.42 0.22
C ARG A 122 6.18 -13.46 1.42
N CYS A 123 4.99 -12.98 1.73
CA CYS A 123 4.77 -12.26 2.99
C CYS A 123 4.78 -13.24 4.17
N MET A 124 4.84 -12.76 5.41
CA MET A 124 4.83 -13.65 6.57
C MET A 124 3.43 -14.20 6.87
N ASP A 125 2.39 -13.35 6.78
CA ASP A 125 1.01 -13.78 7.02
C ASP A 125 0.14 -13.73 5.77
N GLY A 126 -0.69 -12.72 5.53
CA GLY A 126 -1.51 -12.56 4.32
C GLY A 126 -0.77 -11.85 3.18
N LEU A 127 -1.17 -12.05 1.91
CA LEU A 127 -0.77 -11.10 0.86
C LEU A 127 -1.67 -9.88 0.87
N VAL A 128 -2.99 -10.09 0.92
CA VAL A 128 -4.00 -9.02 0.94
C VAL A 128 -5.13 -9.39 1.90
N ASP A 129 -5.21 -8.67 3.01
CA ASP A 129 -6.19 -8.93 4.06
C ASP A 129 -7.18 -7.77 4.13
N ILE A 130 -8.44 -8.03 3.77
CA ILE A 130 -9.52 -7.05 3.72
C ILE A 130 -10.55 -7.38 4.79
N THR A 131 -10.62 -6.54 5.82
CA THR A 131 -11.37 -6.83 7.04
C THR A 131 -12.19 -5.65 7.57
N GLU A 132 -12.89 -5.85 8.69
CA GLU A 132 -13.53 -4.80 9.50
C GLU A 132 -14.52 -3.88 8.77
N GLY A 133 -15.52 -4.46 8.08
CA GLY A 133 -16.57 -3.66 7.45
C GLY A 133 -16.12 -2.94 6.17
N SER A 134 -14.96 -3.29 5.64
CA SER A 134 -14.48 -2.80 4.34
C SER A 134 -15.52 -3.04 3.25
N THR A 135 -15.63 -2.11 2.29
CA THR A 135 -16.58 -2.20 1.18
C THR A 135 -16.10 -1.45 -0.06
N ALA A 136 -16.71 -1.75 -1.20
CA ALA A 136 -16.32 -1.21 -2.51
C ALA A 136 -14.82 -1.36 -2.79
N VAL A 137 -14.31 -2.59 -2.56
CA VAL A 137 -12.93 -2.97 -2.86
C VAL A 137 -12.90 -3.76 -4.16
N THR A 138 -12.03 -3.36 -5.09
CA THR A 138 -11.79 -4.06 -6.36
C THR A 138 -10.33 -4.46 -6.44
N VAL A 139 -10.06 -5.73 -6.70
CA VAL A 139 -8.72 -6.25 -6.98
C VAL A 139 -8.70 -6.80 -8.40
N THR A 140 -7.92 -6.20 -9.28
CA THR A 140 -7.88 -6.55 -10.71
C THR A 140 -6.45 -6.71 -11.21
N ASN A 141 -6.25 -7.56 -12.21
CA ASN A 141 -4.98 -7.72 -12.93
C ASN A 141 -3.75 -7.94 -12.04
N SER A 142 -3.93 -8.39 -10.81
CA SER A 142 -2.85 -8.59 -9.86
C SER A 142 -2.33 -10.02 -9.92
N TYR A 143 -1.04 -10.21 -9.71
CA TYR A 143 -0.37 -11.50 -9.75
C TYR A 143 0.02 -11.93 -8.33
N PHE A 144 -0.47 -13.09 -7.89
CA PHE A 144 -0.22 -13.65 -6.57
C PHE A 144 0.54 -14.96 -6.72
N THR A 145 1.70 -15.08 -6.09
CA THR A 145 2.57 -16.26 -6.24
C THR A 145 3.31 -16.57 -4.94
N GLU A 146 3.85 -17.79 -4.85
CA GLU A 146 4.77 -18.22 -3.78
C GLU A 146 4.25 -17.94 -2.36
N HIS A 147 2.97 -18.19 -2.10
CA HIS A 147 2.36 -17.90 -0.80
C HIS A 147 1.17 -18.81 -0.50
N ASN A 148 0.95 -19.09 0.79
CA ASN A 148 -0.09 -20.01 1.26
C ASN A 148 -1.41 -19.31 1.66
N LYS A 149 -1.33 -18.12 2.25
CA LYS A 149 -2.48 -17.32 2.71
C LYS A 149 -2.67 -16.10 1.81
N VAL A 150 -3.19 -16.33 0.61
CA VAL A 150 -3.19 -15.31 -0.46
C VAL A 150 -4.10 -14.13 -0.12
N MET A 151 -5.36 -14.38 0.23
CA MET A 151 -6.31 -13.29 0.45
C MET A 151 -7.34 -13.67 1.51
N LEU A 152 -7.51 -12.81 2.51
CA LEU A 152 -8.56 -12.92 3.52
C LEU A 152 -9.63 -11.85 3.27
N LEU A 153 -10.89 -12.28 3.21
CA LEU A 153 -12.06 -11.39 3.19
C LEU A 153 -12.91 -11.66 4.43
N LEU A 154 -12.80 -10.81 5.46
CA LEU A 154 -13.49 -11.02 6.74
C LEU A 154 -14.38 -9.84 7.11
N LYS A 155 -15.68 -10.08 7.35
CA LYS A 155 -16.64 -9.02 7.69
C LYS A 155 -16.68 -7.88 6.64
N VAL A 156 -16.52 -8.21 5.37
CA VAL A 156 -16.64 -7.25 4.24
C VAL A 156 -18.11 -7.01 3.92
N GLN A 157 -18.49 -5.77 3.63
CA GLN A 157 -19.87 -5.44 3.25
C GLN A 157 -20.03 -5.46 1.73
N VAL A 158 -21.05 -6.17 1.26
CA VAL A 158 -21.46 -6.19 -0.16
C VAL A 158 -22.48 -5.08 -0.38
N ILE A 159 -22.30 -4.30 -1.45
CA ILE A 159 -23.22 -3.24 -1.89
C ILE A 159 -24.41 -3.80 -2.67
#